data_AF-A0A5J4RHQ0-F1
#
_entry.id   AF-A0A5J4RHQ0-F1
#
_cell.length_a   1.000
_cell.length_b   1.000
_cell.length_c   1.000
_cell.angle_alpha   90.00
_cell.angle_beta   90.00
_cell.angle_gamma   90.00
#
_symmetry.space_group_name_H-M   'P 1'
#
loop_
_entity.id
_entity.type
_entity.pdbx_description
1 polymer ?
#
loop_
_entity_poly.entity_id
_entity_poly.type
_entity_poly.pdbx_seq_one_letter_code
_entity_poly.pdbx_strand_id
1 'polypeptide(L)'
;MLKGKIITYILLVILSFSCSNNDDNHFESYAIDLTIESSYAFKTGDAIGLFVEKRTNRDIQSTVGTGNYKTNVKWVYQEDGSWKPASSDDIIYTSIDGMPLDVYAYYPYTGQSKTDEISITSASCIMTGMALHVDNNDTQAKLVLYDKTALVKVVIPDMDILSSTQVTMIDVLNGGTIYPAELGEENDFKPSTIKSTQQLNLENGSFVAYLPEQVFEKNKHLLDIKDKDGGNIINYTIPEQLQVVRDKENIIITNHTVDNIADLPNTFMLKPGDELFISVQKAYKMWRTNTLLASASPDLTGEISAEIAWQEDSHEVIENIDIIGSRENAVIHVQTKSDKPGNAVIAVKIGEAIRWSWQLWVSNYNPASEENGATYDFNGLTFMDRNLGATSDPKTGGDGTFGLYYQWGRKDPFPTRGKVETISVVAEIETNLANSIMHPGIYITSSSGPNDWYTKTGNLGLDRWNNDQNTKTAFDPSPRGWRVPAAGIDNASPWNGISLPEDENKWGNGWYFEEIPPIGYYPAAGQRTATGSITYAGSAGFYYTAKSNTTMRLDFASINLNFGGGKAAGYSVRCVKEY
;
A
#
# COMPACT_ATOMS: atom_id res chain seq x y z
N MET A 1 22.80 -15.37 -33.27
CA MET A 1 24.09 -16.03 -32.96
C MET A 1 24.27 -16.01 -31.46
N LEU A 2 24.03 -17.15 -30.81
CA LEU A 2 24.34 -17.37 -29.39
C LEU A 2 25.83 -17.69 -29.21
N LYS A 3 26.46 -17.07 -28.23
CA LYS A 3 27.64 -17.54 -27.46
C LYS A 3 27.39 -17.00 -26.05
N GLY A 4 27.31 -17.75 -24.96
CA GLY A 4 27.97 -19.01 -24.62
C GLY A 4 28.79 -18.77 -23.35
N LYS A 5 28.19 -18.98 -22.17
CA LYS A 5 28.89 -19.21 -20.89
C LYS A 5 28.09 -20.24 -20.10
N ILE A 6 28.51 -21.49 -20.23
CA ILE A 6 28.09 -22.61 -19.40
C ILE A 6 28.97 -22.56 -18.15
N ILE A 7 28.38 -22.37 -16.99
CA ILE A 7 29.02 -22.58 -15.69
C ILE A 7 28.69 -24.01 -15.28
N THR A 8 29.70 -24.87 -15.32
CA THR A 8 29.63 -26.26 -14.89
C THR A 8 29.68 -26.32 -13.36
N TYR A 9 28.57 -26.70 -12.71
CA TYR A 9 28.60 -27.15 -11.32
C TYR A 9 29.05 -28.61 -11.29
N ILE A 10 30.20 -28.87 -10.66
CA ILE A 10 30.72 -30.22 -10.41
C ILE A 10 30.00 -30.76 -9.17
N LEU A 11 29.08 -31.70 -9.36
CA LEU A 11 28.50 -32.50 -8.29
C LEU A 11 29.51 -33.59 -7.90
N LEU A 12 30.10 -33.48 -6.72
CA LEU A 12 31.04 -34.47 -6.19
C LEU A 12 30.24 -35.61 -5.55
N VAL A 13 29.94 -36.66 -6.32
CA VAL A 13 29.39 -37.91 -5.78
C VAL A 13 30.54 -38.78 -5.27
N ILE A 14 30.66 -38.92 -3.95
CA ILE A 14 31.58 -39.88 -3.33
C ILE A 14 30.90 -41.25 -3.34
N LEU A 15 31.22 -42.06 -4.36
CA LEU A 15 30.88 -43.49 -4.41
C LEU A 15 32.01 -44.29 -3.76
N SER A 16 31.79 -44.78 -2.54
CA SER A 16 32.61 -45.84 -1.96
C SER A 16 32.02 -47.20 -2.34
N PHE A 17 32.62 -47.87 -3.33
CA PHE A 17 32.30 -49.26 -3.67
C PHE A 17 32.99 -50.23 -2.70
N SER A 18 32.21 -51.08 -2.05
CA SER A 18 32.65 -52.33 -1.43
C SER A 18 31.97 -53.48 -2.16
N CYS A 19 32.74 -54.26 -2.93
CA CYS A 19 32.25 -55.46 -3.60
C CYS A 19 32.12 -56.63 -2.59
N SER A 20 30.91 -57.18 -2.47
CA SER A 20 30.74 -58.63 -2.30
C SER A 20 29.44 -59.08 -2.97
N ASN A 21 29.57 -59.99 -3.94
CA ASN A 21 28.44 -60.67 -4.58
C ASN A 21 27.72 -61.55 -3.56
N ASN A 22 26.43 -61.30 -3.36
CA ASN A 22 25.40 -62.30 -3.04
C ASN A 22 24.03 -61.69 -3.36
N ASP A 23 23.11 -62.53 -3.83
CA ASP A 23 21.73 -62.21 -4.18
C ASP A 23 20.92 -61.77 -2.94
N ASP A 24 21.19 -60.57 -2.43
CA ASP A 24 20.32 -59.83 -1.53
C ASP A 24 19.79 -58.63 -2.29
N ASN A 25 18.47 -58.41 -2.29
CA ASN A 25 17.86 -57.17 -2.78
C ASN A 25 18.44 -56.00 -1.98
N HIS A 26 19.54 -55.41 -2.46
CA HIS A 26 20.13 -54.21 -1.90
C HIS A 26 19.21 -53.03 -2.23
N PHE A 27 18.30 -52.73 -1.31
CA PHE A 27 17.54 -51.50 -1.33
C PHE A 27 18.50 -50.35 -0.94
N GLU A 28 18.92 -49.55 -1.93
CA GLU A 28 19.61 -48.30 -1.66
C GLU A 28 18.62 -47.27 -1.08
N SER A 29 19.05 -46.49 -0.09
CA SER A 29 18.29 -45.37 0.47
C SER A 29 18.77 -44.05 -0.13
N TYR A 30 17.86 -43.18 -0.54
CA TYR A 30 18.15 -41.87 -1.11
C TYR A 30 17.62 -40.75 -0.20
N ALA A 31 18.33 -39.62 -0.16
CA ALA A 31 17.82 -38.45 0.54
C ALA A 31 16.60 -37.88 -0.21
N ILE A 32 15.51 -37.61 0.51
CA ILE A 32 14.28 -37.07 -0.05
C ILE A 32 14.35 -35.54 -0.04
N ASP A 33 13.98 -34.90 -1.14
CA ASP A 33 13.66 -33.46 -1.19
C ASP A 33 12.14 -33.24 -0.99
N LEU A 34 11.75 -32.04 -0.55
CA LEU A 34 10.33 -31.67 -0.38
C LEU A 34 9.87 -30.69 -1.45
N THR A 35 8.64 -30.90 -1.92
CA THR A 35 7.85 -29.87 -2.60
C THR A 35 6.57 -29.65 -1.80
N ILE A 36 6.26 -28.39 -1.51
CA ILE A 36 5.10 -28.03 -0.68
C ILE A 36 4.12 -27.21 -1.52
N GLU A 37 2.87 -27.66 -1.55
CA GLU A 37 1.74 -26.92 -2.08
C GLU A 37 0.98 -26.27 -0.91
N SER A 38 0.76 -24.95 -0.97
CA SER A 38 0.11 -24.16 0.07
C SER A 38 -0.51 -22.89 -0.51
N SER A 39 -1.56 -22.38 0.14
CA SER A 39 -2.14 -21.04 -0.07
C SER A 39 -1.24 -19.92 0.46
N TYR A 40 -0.34 -20.22 1.40
CA TYR A 40 0.53 -19.25 2.05
C TYR A 40 1.86 -19.09 1.30
N ALA A 41 2.26 -17.84 1.06
CA ALA A 41 3.55 -17.53 0.45
C ALA A 41 4.66 -17.50 1.51
N PHE A 42 5.43 -18.58 1.60
CA PHE A 42 6.55 -18.71 2.54
C PHE A 42 7.66 -17.69 2.29
N LYS A 43 8.28 -17.24 3.38
CA LYS A 43 9.42 -16.31 3.40
C LYS A 43 10.67 -17.07 3.84
N THR A 44 11.85 -16.66 3.35
CA THR A 44 13.13 -17.27 3.76
C THR A 44 13.24 -17.32 5.28
N GLY A 45 13.55 -18.49 5.82
CA GLY A 45 13.63 -18.73 7.26
C GLY A 45 12.34 -19.29 7.90
N ASP A 46 11.21 -19.28 7.19
CA ASP A 46 10.02 -20.03 7.60
C ASP A 46 10.38 -21.51 7.80
N ALA A 47 9.80 -22.13 8.82
CA ALA A 47 10.16 -23.49 9.20
C ALA A 47 8.93 -24.35 9.50
N ILE A 48 9.01 -25.63 9.11
CA ILE A 48 8.02 -26.65 9.38
C ILE A 48 8.60 -27.73 10.28
N GLY A 49 7.74 -28.39 11.05
CA GLY A 49 8.08 -29.61 11.77
C GLY A 49 7.54 -30.81 11.02
N LEU A 50 8.39 -31.82 10.82
CA LEU A 50 8.03 -33.04 10.12
C LEU A 50 8.00 -34.25 11.07
N PHE A 51 6.96 -35.04 10.95
CA PHE A 51 6.84 -36.38 11.52
C PHE A 51 6.86 -37.37 10.36
N VAL A 52 7.81 -38.29 10.38
CA VAL A 52 7.97 -39.28 9.32
C VAL A 52 7.80 -40.64 9.94
N GLU A 53 6.88 -41.40 9.39
CA GLU A 53 6.51 -42.71 9.89
C GLU A 53 6.63 -43.72 8.76
N LYS A 54 7.43 -44.75 9.01
CA LYS A 54 7.56 -45.90 8.14
C LYS A 54 6.28 -46.75 8.19
N ARG A 55 5.77 -47.13 7.03
CA ARG A 55 4.61 -48.02 6.94
C ARG A 55 4.97 -49.43 7.40
N THR A 56 4.07 -50.06 8.16
CA THR A 56 4.19 -51.47 8.57
C THR A 56 3.77 -52.44 7.45
N ASN A 57 2.95 -51.97 6.52
CA ASN A 57 2.59 -52.63 5.26
C ASN A 57 2.43 -51.56 4.17
N ARG A 58 2.82 -51.84 2.92
CA ARG A 58 2.76 -50.89 1.78
C ARG A 58 1.38 -50.21 1.64
N ASP A 59 0.30 -50.95 1.89
CA ASP A 59 -1.06 -50.46 1.69
C ASP A 59 -1.68 -49.78 2.93
N ILE A 60 -1.04 -49.88 4.10
CA ILE A 60 -1.58 -49.36 5.36
C ILE A 60 -0.86 -48.07 5.72
N GLN A 61 -1.60 -46.97 5.73
CA GLN A 61 -1.13 -45.68 6.23
C GLN A 61 -0.64 -45.82 7.68
N SER A 62 0.55 -45.30 7.98
CA SER A 62 1.09 -45.30 9.33
C SER A 62 0.43 -44.22 10.18
N THR A 63 0.10 -44.56 11.43
CA THR A 63 -0.40 -43.59 12.40
C THR A 63 0.76 -42.72 12.89
N VAL A 64 0.54 -41.42 12.95
CA VAL A 64 1.54 -40.45 13.42
C VAL A 64 1.80 -40.60 14.91
N GLY A 65 3.03 -40.35 15.35
CA GLY A 65 3.39 -40.38 16.77
C GLY A 65 3.90 -41.73 17.25
N THR A 66 4.06 -42.72 16.35
CA THR A 66 4.84 -43.92 16.70
C THR A 66 6.33 -43.61 16.76
N GLY A 67 6.75 -42.50 16.15
CA GLY A 67 8.13 -42.02 16.15
C GLY A 67 9.09 -43.03 15.55
N ASN A 68 8.59 -43.86 14.63
CA ASN A 68 9.30 -45.06 14.19
C ASN A 68 10.39 -44.75 13.14
N TYR A 69 10.50 -43.49 12.69
CA TYR A 69 11.54 -43.03 11.79
C TYR A 69 12.12 -41.64 12.15
N LYS A 70 11.36 -40.54 12.00
CA LYS A 70 11.79 -39.18 12.40
C LYS A 70 10.65 -38.44 13.10
N THR A 71 10.96 -37.71 14.16
CA THR A 71 9.93 -37.06 14.98
C THR A 71 10.24 -35.58 15.14
N ASN A 72 9.31 -34.73 14.71
CA ASN A 72 9.36 -33.27 14.78
C ASN A 72 10.70 -32.66 14.29
N VAL A 73 11.24 -33.18 13.19
CA VAL A 73 12.49 -32.64 12.62
C VAL A 73 12.25 -31.32 11.91
N LYS A 74 13.21 -30.39 12.01
CA LYS A 74 13.05 -29.03 11.50
C LYS A 74 13.52 -28.92 10.06
N TRP A 75 12.65 -28.40 9.20
CA TRP A 75 12.99 -28.03 7.83
C TRP A 75 12.71 -26.55 7.60
N VAL A 76 13.57 -25.87 6.84
CA VAL A 76 13.60 -24.41 6.68
C VAL A 76 13.53 -24.03 5.20
N TYR A 77 12.67 -23.06 4.89
CA TYR A 77 12.52 -22.48 3.57
C TYR A 77 13.70 -21.57 3.23
N GLN A 78 14.30 -21.79 2.06
CA GLN A 78 15.49 -21.09 1.60
C GLN A 78 15.15 -19.98 0.60
N GLU A 79 16.13 -19.11 0.35
CA GLU A 79 15.99 -18.00 -0.61
C GLU A 79 15.77 -18.48 -2.05
N ASP A 80 16.26 -19.66 -2.40
CA ASP A 80 16.07 -20.28 -3.72
C ASP A 80 14.70 -20.98 -3.89
N GLY A 81 13.83 -20.89 -2.88
CA GLY A 81 12.51 -21.51 -2.85
C GLY A 81 12.51 -22.99 -2.46
N SER A 82 13.66 -23.56 -2.09
CA SER A 82 13.76 -24.95 -1.64
C SER A 82 13.54 -25.09 -0.13
N TRP A 83 13.11 -26.29 0.29
CA TRP A 83 13.08 -26.67 1.70
C TRP A 83 14.30 -27.52 2.04
N LYS A 84 15.00 -27.17 3.12
CA LYS A 84 16.20 -27.89 3.55
C LYS A 84 16.14 -28.28 5.03
N PRO A 85 16.69 -29.46 5.39
CA PRO A 85 16.80 -29.86 6.79
C PRO A 85 17.70 -28.88 7.55
N ALA A 86 17.34 -28.57 8.80
CA ALA A 86 18.08 -27.60 9.62
C ALA A 86 19.47 -28.13 10.06
N SER A 87 19.65 -29.45 10.09
CA SER A 87 20.91 -30.13 10.40
C SER A 87 21.05 -31.43 9.60
N SER A 88 22.24 -32.03 9.62
CA SER A 88 22.47 -33.35 9.01
C SER A 88 21.61 -34.45 9.64
N ASP A 89 21.21 -34.28 10.89
CA ASP A 89 20.40 -35.26 11.62
C ASP A 89 18.91 -35.19 11.22
N ASP A 90 18.48 -34.06 10.64
CA ASP A 90 17.11 -33.84 10.15
C ASP A 90 16.88 -34.37 8.73
N ILE A 91 17.93 -34.87 8.06
CA ILE A 91 17.82 -35.45 6.71
C ILE A 91 16.92 -36.71 6.78
N ILE A 92 15.96 -36.76 5.86
CA ILE A 92 15.05 -37.89 5.67
C ILE A 92 15.57 -38.71 4.49
N TYR A 93 15.78 -40.00 4.72
CA TYR A 93 16.14 -40.95 3.68
C TYR A 93 14.97 -41.89 3.43
N THR A 94 14.79 -42.33 2.19
CA THR A 94 13.86 -43.42 1.88
C THR A 94 14.23 -44.69 2.64
N SER A 95 13.27 -45.58 2.88
CA SER A 95 13.51 -46.72 3.75
C SER A 95 14.39 -47.80 3.11
N ILE A 96 15.41 -48.24 3.84
CA ILE A 96 16.39 -49.25 3.38
C ILE A 96 15.81 -50.67 3.26
N ASP A 97 14.57 -50.90 3.67
CA ASP A 97 13.86 -52.17 3.44
C ASP A 97 12.77 -52.05 2.37
N GLY A 98 12.73 -50.92 1.66
CA GLY A 98 11.78 -50.65 0.59
C GLY A 98 10.35 -50.41 1.07
N MET A 99 10.13 -50.14 2.36
CA MET A 99 8.82 -49.76 2.88
C MET A 99 8.59 -48.25 2.67
N PRO A 100 7.43 -47.84 2.13
CA PRO A 100 7.12 -46.43 1.95
C PRO A 100 7.05 -45.67 3.28
N LEU A 101 7.30 -44.37 3.21
CA LEU A 101 7.19 -43.43 4.32
C LEU A 101 5.90 -42.60 4.16
N ASP A 102 5.22 -42.34 5.27
CA ASP A 102 4.24 -41.27 5.35
C ASP A 102 4.88 -40.09 6.08
N VAL A 103 4.82 -38.91 5.45
CA VAL A 103 5.39 -37.67 5.95
C VAL A 103 4.25 -36.75 6.35
N TYR A 104 4.24 -36.30 7.60
CA TYR A 104 3.26 -35.40 8.15
C TYR A 104 3.96 -34.12 8.58
N ALA A 105 3.28 -33.00 8.46
CA ALA A 105 3.87 -31.69 8.65
C ALA A 105 2.95 -30.74 9.38
N TYR A 106 3.55 -29.79 10.07
CA TYR A 106 2.87 -28.60 10.54
C TYR A 106 3.73 -27.34 10.40
N TYR A 107 3.06 -26.20 10.33
CA TYR A 107 3.63 -24.87 10.30
C TYR A 107 2.85 -23.92 11.23
N PRO A 108 3.53 -22.95 11.88
CA PRO A 108 4.99 -22.81 12.00
C PRO A 108 5.63 -23.81 12.98
N TYR A 109 6.90 -24.16 12.73
CA TYR A 109 7.69 -25.00 13.64
C TYR A 109 7.93 -24.31 14.99
N THR A 110 7.64 -25.01 16.10
CA THR A 110 7.74 -24.43 17.45
C THR A 110 8.93 -24.92 18.28
N GLY A 111 9.72 -25.89 17.79
CA GLY A 111 10.89 -26.42 18.52
C GLY A 111 10.55 -27.18 19.81
N GLN A 112 9.28 -27.54 20.02
CA GLN A 112 8.85 -28.25 21.22
C GLN A 112 9.31 -29.71 21.17
N SER A 113 9.89 -30.18 22.28
CA SER A 113 10.33 -31.58 22.43
C SER A 113 9.16 -32.56 22.63
N LYS A 114 7.94 -32.06 22.87
CA LYS A 114 6.73 -32.87 23.02
C LYS A 114 6.25 -33.35 21.65
N THR A 115 5.93 -34.64 21.58
CA THR A 115 5.56 -35.35 20.33
C THR A 115 4.07 -35.63 20.21
N ASP A 116 3.31 -35.44 21.30
CA ASP A 116 1.91 -35.85 21.38
C ASP A 116 0.94 -34.66 21.27
N GLU A 117 1.42 -33.46 21.66
CA GLU A 117 0.70 -32.20 21.60
C GLU A 117 1.68 -31.05 21.35
N ILE A 118 1.39 -30.22 20.35
CA ILE A 118 2.19 -29.05 19.98
C ILE A 118 1.35 -27.80 20.17
N SER A 119 1.66 -27.03 21.21
CA SER A 119 1.00 -25.73 21.42
C SER A 119 1.51 -24.69 20.44
N ILE A 120 0.64 -24.00 19.75
CA ILE A 120 1.02 -23.08 18.68
C ILE A 120 0.21 -21.79 18.76
N THR A 121 0.87 -20.66 18.54
CA THR A 121 0.23 -19.34 18.45
C THR A 121 0.04 -18.96 16.99
N SER A 122 -1.04 -18.26 16.67
CA SER A 122 -1.34 -17.84 15.30
C SER A 122 -0.73 -16.48 14.95
N ALA A 123 0.57 -16.30 15.26
CA ALA A 123 1.33 -15.13 14.83
C ALA A 123 1.57 -15.12 13.31
N SER A 124 1.50 -16.29 12.68
CA SER A 124 1.40 -16.53 11.24
C SER A 124 0.28 -17.55 11.00
N CYS A 125 0.01 -17.88 9.73
CA CYS A 125 -0.97 -18.93 9.41
C CYS A 125 -0.57 -20.25 10.10
N ILE A 126 -1.51 -20.96 10.70
CA ILE A 126 -1.29 -22.33 11.17
C ILE A 126 -1.72 -23.27 10.06
N MET A 127 -0.84 -24.19 9.68
CA MET A 127 -1.14 -25.18 8.65
C MET A 127 -0.70 -26.57 9.10
N THR A 128 -1.38 -27.59 8.59
CA THR A 128 -0.96 -28.99 8.71
C THR A 128 -1.10 -29.68 7.36
N GLY A 129 -0.40 -30.78 7.18
CA GLY A 129 -0.55 -31.56 5.95
C GLY A 129 0.19 -32.87 5.98
N MET A 130 0.09 -33.60 4.87
CA MET A 130 0.72 -34.91 4.73
C MET A 130 1.13 -35.21 3.27
N ALA A 131 2.08 -36.11 3.13
CA ALA A 131 2.49 -36.77 1.90
C ALA A 131 2.57 -38.27 2.20
N LEU A 132 1.75 -39.06 1.53
CA LEU A 132 1.62 -40.49 1.79
C LEU A 132 2.41 -41.31 0.77
N HIS A 133 2.88 -42.47 1.20
CA HIS A 133 3.50 -43.49 0.34
C HIS A 133 4.76 -43.02 -0.39
N VAL A 134 5.61 -42.24 0.26
CA VAL A 134 6.89 -41.78 -0.31
C VAL A 134 7.89 -42.94 -0.36
N ASP A 135 8.35 -43.31 -1.55
CA ASP A 135 9.30 -44.42 -1.73
C ASP A 135 10.51 -44.08 -2.62
N ASN A 136 11.34 -45.07 -2.93
CA ASN A 136 12.57 -44.89 -3.72
C ASN A 136 12.34 -44.42 -5.17
N ASN A 137 11.11 -44.55 -5.69
CA ASN A 137 10.76 -44.06 -7.03
C ASN A 137 10.39 -42.58 -7.02
N ASP A 138 10.12 -42.01 -5.84
CA ASP A 138 9.83 -40.60 -5.68
C ASP A 138 11.12 -39.79 -5.61
N THR A 139 11.29 -38.86 -6.53
CA THR A 139 12.40 -37.90 -6.46
C THR A 139 12.16 -36.85 -5.38
N GLN A 140 10.91 -36.65 -4.94
CA GLN A 140 10.48 -35.64 -3.97
C GLN A 140 9.21 -36.10 -3.24
N ALA A 141 9.09 -35.80 -1.95
CA ALA A 141 7.82 -35.90 -1.25
C ALA A 141 6.97 -34.63 -1.51
N LYS A 142 5.77 -34.83 -2.06
CA LYS A 142 4.81 -33.76 -2.36
C LYS A 142 3.84 -33.58 -1.21
N LEU A 143 4.05 -32.54 -0.42
CA LEU A 143 3.27 -32.21 0.76
C LEU A 143 2.22 -31.15 0.41
N VAL A 144 0.96 -31.40 0.75
CA VAL A 144 -0.12 -30.40 0.63
C VAL A 144 -0.47 -29.90 2.03
N LEU A 145 -0.30 -28.61 2.27
CA LEU A 145 -0.62 -27.96 3.55
C LEU A 145 -1.98 -27.26 3.48
N TYR A 146 -2.80 -27.47 4.51
CA TYR A 146 -4.14 -26.90 4.65
C TYR A 146 -4.19 -25.92 5.82
N ASP A 147 -4.83 -24.77 5.58
CA ASP A 147 -5.00 -23.71 6.56
C ASP A 147 -5.90 -24.14 7.73
N LYS A 148 -5.44 -23.86 8.95
CA LYS A 148 -6.20 -24.08 10.18
C LYS A 148 -6.65 -22.77 10.83
N THR A 149 -6.16 -21.65 10.33
CA THR A 149 -6.54 -20.28 10.72
C THR A 149 -7.05 -19.52 9.51
N ALA A 150 -8.01 -18.62 9.72
CA ALA A 150 -8.46 -17.68 8.72
C ALA A 150 -7.60 -16.41 8.74
N LEU A 151 -7.38 -15.82 7.57
CA LEU A 151 -6.81 -14.48 7.42
C LEU A 151 -7.87 -13.43 7.76
N VAL A 152 -7.56 -12.53 8.68
CA VAL A 152 -8.37 -11.36 9.02
C VAL A 152 -7.59 -10.09 8.67
N LYS A 153 -8.14 -9.29 7.75
CA LYS A 153 -7.62 -7.97 7.38
C LYS A 153 -8.32 -6.90 8.21
N VAL A 154 -7.58 -6.20 9.07
CA VAL A 154 -8.03 -5.02 9.79
C VAL A 154 -7.61 -3.79 8.99
N VAL A 155 -8.61 -3.09 8.48
CA VAL A 155 -8.46 -1.90 7.66
C VAL A 155 -8.73 -0.66 8.51
N ILE A 156 -7.78 0.26 8.49
CA ILE A 156 -7.95 1.62 9.02
C ILE A 156 -8.00 2.56 7.81
N PRO A 157 -9.20 3.02 7.41
CA PRO A 157 -9.34 3.84 6.22
C PRO A 157 -8.51 5.13 6.30
N ASP A 158 -8.10 5.59 5.12
CA ASP A 158 -7.30 6.78 4.89
C ASP A 158 -5.88 6.74 5.50
N MET A 159 -5.46 5.64 6.11
CA MET A 159 -4.06 5.47 6.52
C MET A 159 -3.19 5.24 5.29
N ASP A 160 -2.38 6.23 4.96
CA ASP A 160 -1.27 6.12 4.02
C ASP A 160 0.04 5.78 4.74
N ILE A 161 1.16 5.82 4.02
CA ILE A 161 2.52 5.36 4.39
C ILE A 161 3.14 6.10 5.61
N LEU A 162 2.34 6.84 6.39
CA LEU A 162 2.78 7.59 7.57
C LEU A 162 2.43 6.94 8.91
N SER A 163 1.70 5.84 8.92
CA SER A 163 1.17 5.29 10.17
C SER A 163 2.18 4.39 10.88
N SER A 164 3.03 5.01 11.69
CA SER A 164 3.67 4.32 12.82
C SER A 164 2.59 4.04 13.87
N THR A 165 1.75 3.05 13.59
CA THR A 165 0.56 2.70 14.37
C THR A 165 0.70 1.28 14.86
N GLN A 166 0.45 1.08 16.15
CA GLN A 166 0.36 -0.25 16.74
C GLN A 166 -1.10 -0.65 16.82
N VAL A 167 -1.46 -1.76 16.17
CA VAL A 167 -2.81 -2.31 16.21
C VAL A 167 -2.76 -3.64 16.96
N THR A 168 -3.60 -3.76 17.98
CA THR A 168 -3.71 -4.97 18.78
C THR A 168 -5.15 -5.46 18.75
N MET A 169 -5.36 -6.71 18.33
CA MET A 169 -6.60 -7.41 18.59
C MET A 169 -6.65 -7.94 20.02
N ILE A 170 -7.81 -7.78 20.66
CA ILE A 170 -8.01 -8.15 22.06
C ILE A 170 -9.08 -9.24 22.21
N ASP A 171 -8.92 -10.07 23.23
CA ASP A 171 -9.86 -11.14 23.58
C ASP A 171 -10.19 -12.07 22.39
N VAL A 172 -9.17 -12.55 21.70
CA VAL A 172 -9.26 -13.44 20.54
C VAL A 172 -8.70 -14.83 20.84
N LEU A 173 -9.22 -15.87 20.18
CA LEU A 173 -8.54 -17.16 20.14
C LEU A 173 -7.27 -16.99 19.28
N ASN A 174 -6.08 -17.09 19.88
CA ASN A 174 -4.81 -16.77 19.24
C ASN A 174 -3.93 -18.02 19.07
N GLY A 175 -4.46 -19.02 18.36
CA GLY A 175 -3.80 -20.32 18.13
C GLY A 175 -4.52 -21.47 18.83
N GLY A 176 -3.78 -22.53 19.14
CA GLY A 176 -4.34 -23.78 19.66
C GLY A 176 -3.32 -24.88 19.83
N THR A 177 -3.77 -26.12 19.73
CA THR A 177 -2.94 -27.32 19.86
C THR A 177 -3.06 -28.15 18.58
N ILE A 178 -1.90 -28.50 18.02
CA ILE A 178 -1.79 -29.52 16.98
C ILE A 178 -1.57 -30.86 17.68
N TYR A 179 -2.28 -31.89 17.23
CA TYR A 179 -2.15 -33.25 17.71
C TYR A 179 -1.43 -34.06 16.65
N PRO A 180 -0.12 -34.33 16.79
CA PRO A 180 0.64 -35.06 15.78
C PRO A 180 -0.04 -36.37 15.39
N ALA A 181 -0.53 -37.14 16.37
CA ALA A 181 -1.25 -38.41 16.15
C ALA A 181 -2.50 -38.32 15.26
N GLU A 182 -3.08 -37.11 15.11
CA GLU A 182 -4.26 -36.85 14.29
C GLU A 182 -3.89 -36.16 12.96
N LEU A 183 -2.60 -35.92 12.65
CA LEU A 183 -2.20 -35.09 11.50
C LEU A 183 -2.77 -35.57 10.17
N GLY A 184 -3.45 -34.61 9.51
CA GLY A 184 -4.16 -34.77 8.25
C GLY A 184 -5.49 -35.53 8.34
N GLU A 185 -5.99 -35.72 9.56
CA GLU A 185 -7.42 -35.83 9.84
C GLU A 185 -8.04 -34.42 10.01
N GLU A 186 -9.38 -34.34 10.06
CA GLU A 186 -10.10 -33.07 10.22
C GLU A 186 -9.81 -32.37 11.57
N ASN A 187 -9.52 -33.14 12.62
CA ASN A 187 -9.36 -32.65 14.01
C ASN A 187 -7.91 -32.45 14.45
N ASP A 188 -6.95 -32.50 13.51
CA ASP A 188 -5.51 -32.38 13.77
C ASP A 188 -5.09 -31.08 14.46
N PHE A 189 -5.94 -30.04 14.41
CA PHE A 189 -5.78 -28.78 15.12
C PHE A 189 -7.04 -28.46 15.93
N LYS A 190 -6.85 -28.18 17.23
CA LYS A 190 -7.93 -27.73 18.13
C LYS A 190 -7.61 -26.31 18.63
N PRO A 191 -8.47 -25.31 18.34
CA PRO A 191 -8.27 -23.95 18.82
C PRO A 191 -8.15 -23.87 20.35
N SER A 192 -7.40 -22.89 20.84
CA SER A 192 -7.32 -22.58 22.27
C SER A 192 -8.72 -22.29 22.83
N THR A 193 -8.96 -22.64 24.09
CA THR A 193 -10.16 -22.21 24.83
C THR A 193 -9.92 -20.91 25.60
N ILE A 194 -8.66 -20.50 25.72
CA ILE A 194 -8.23 -19.27 26.40
C ILE A 194 -8.03 -18.18 25.35
N LYS A 195 -8.67 -17.03 25.58
CA LYS A 195 -8.53 -15.84 24.75
C LYS A 195 -7.34 -15.00 25.21
N SER A 196 -6.68 -14.34 24.27
CA SER A 196 -5.54 -13.48 24.52
C SER A 196 -5.51 -12.30 23.53
N THR A 197 -4.43 -11.54 23.53
CA THR A 197 -4.20 -10.46 22.57
C THR A 197 -3.30 -10.93 21.42
N GLN A 198 -3.45 -10.28 20.26
CA GLN A 198 -2.56 -10.46 19.11
C GLN A 198 -2.17 -9.08 18.58
N GLN A 199 -0.88 -8.78 18.53
CA GLN A 199 -0.38 -7.59 17.84
C GLN A 199 -0.35 -7.86 16.35
N LEU A 200 -0.84 -6.91 15.55
CA LEU A 200 -1.01 -7.09 14.12
C LEU A 200 0.15 -6.45 13.36
N ASN A 201 0.56 -7.09 12.28
CA ASN A 201 1.56 -6.56 11.36
C ASN A 201 0.87 -5.83 10.21
N LEU A 202 1.44 -4.71 9.78
CA LEU A 202 1.00 -4.03 8.57
C LEU A 202 1.57 -4.79 7.35
N GLU A 203 0.69 -5.32 6.51
CA GLU A 203 1.02 -6.00 5.26
C GLU A 203 0.14 -5.43 4.13
N ASN A 204 0.77 -4.90 3.07
CA ASN A 204 0.09 -4.34 1.89
C ASN A 204 -1.12 -3.43 2.21
N GLY A 205 -0.96 -2.46 3.11
CA GLY A 205 -1.99 -1.47 3.44
C GLY A 205 -3.07 -1.94 4.44
N SER A 206 -2.99 -3.18 4.94
CA SER A 206 -3.91 -3.70 5.97
C SER A 206 -3.14 -4.29 7.15
N PHE A 207 -3.71 -4.23 8.35
CA PHE A 207 -3.19 -4.98 9.49
C PHE A 207 -3.69 -6.42 9.41
N VAL A 208 -2.78 -7.38 9.46
CA VAL A 208 -3.09 -8.78 9.25
C VAL A 208 -3.07 -9.54 10.57
N ALA A 209 -4.04 -10.43 10.72
CA ALA A 209 -4.07 -11.43 11.77
C ALA A 209 -4.45 -12.80 11.21
N TYR A 210 -3.89 -13.84 11.82
CA TYR A 210 -4.35 -15.21 11.60
C TYR A 210 -5.08 -15.67 12.85
N LEU A 211 -6.32 -16.13 12.67
CA LEU A 211 -7.19 -16.51 13.77
C LEU A 211 -7.90 -17.84 13.49
N PRO A 212 -8.02 -18.75 14.46
CA PRO A 212 -8.98 -19.83 14.36
C PRO A 212 -10.40 -19.28 14.19
N GLU A 213 -11.25 -20.08 13.55
CA GLU A 213 -12.67 -19.73 13.36
C GLU A 213 -13.33 -19.43 14.72
N GLN A 214 -13.98 -18.27 14.80
CA GLN A 214 -14.60 -17.77 16.03
C GLN A 214 -15.66 -16.71 15.71
N VAL A 215 -16.49 -16.40 16.71
CA VAL A 215 -17.54 -15.38 16.61
C VAL A 215 -17.20 -14.21 17.53
N PHE A 216 -17.29 -13.00 16.98
CA PHE A 216 -17.27 -11.76 17.74
C PHE A 216 -18.69 -11.22 17.85
N GLU A 217 -19.19 -11.11 19.08
CA GLU A 217 -20.52 -10.56 19.33
C GLU A 217 -20.56 -9.05 19.07
N LYS A 218 -21.74 -8.58 18.69
CA LYS A 218 -22.03 -7.15 18.54
C LYS A 218 -21.64 -6.37 19.80
N ASN A 219 -21.12 -5.16 19.62
CA ASN A 219 -20.67 -4.25 20.67
C ASN A 219 -19.50 -4.76 21.51
N LYS A 220 -18.77 -5.77 21.02
CA LYS A 220 -17.53 -6.22 21.65
C LYS A 220 -16.38 -5.28 21.28
N HIS A 221 -15.65 -4.82 22.29
CA HIS A 221 -14.36 -4.15 22.10
C HIS A 221 -13.36 -5.15 21.52
N LEU A 222 -12.75 -4.82 20.37
CA LEU A 222 -11.97 -5.78 19.57
C LEU A 222 -10.57 -5.26 19.21
N LEU A 223 -10.36 -3.96 19.02
CA LEU A 223 -9.06 -3.41 18.64
C LEU A 223 -8.66 -2.23 19.51
N ASP A 224 -7.41 -2.25 19.96
CA ASP A 224 -6.70 -1.09 20.46
C ASP A 224 -5.75 -0.58 19.37
N ILE A 225 -5.94 0.67 18.94
CA ILE A 225 -5.11 1.33 17.93
C ILE A 225 -4.37 2.48 18.61
N LYS A 226 -3.04 2.42 18.56
CA LYS A 226 -2.16 3.40 19.20
C LYS A 226 -1.24 4.07 18.20
N ASP A 227 -0.87 5.32 18.49
CA ASP A 227 0.15 6.03 17.73
C ASP A 227 1.56 5.50 18.07
N LYS A 228 2.55 6.07 17.40
CA LYS A 228 3.96 5.72 17.55
C LYS A 228 4.53 5.99 18.94
N ASP A 229 3.92 6.93 19.66
CA ASP A 229 4.31 7.38 20.98
C ASP A 229 3.54 6.62 22.08
N GLY A 230 2.69 5.66 21.69
CA GLY A 230 1.88 4.83 22.58
C GLY A 230 0.59 5.49 23.06
N GLY A 231 0.24 6.66 22.52
CA GLY A 231 -1.04 7.32 22.74
C GLY A 231 -2.18 6.53 22.13
N ASN A 232 -3.28 6.36 22.87
CA ASN A 232 -4.48 5.70 22.34
C ASN A 232 -5.13 6.60 21.29
N ILE A 233 -5.29 6.09 20.07
CA ILE A 233 -5.98 6.77 18.97
C ILE A 233 -7.44 6.31 18.91
N ILE A 234 -7.67 4.99 18.83
CA ILE A 234 -9.00 4.42 18.64
C ILE A 234 -9.16 3.16 19.49
N ASN A 235 -10.27 3.10 20.25
CA ASN A 235 -10.78 1.87 20.84
C ASN A 235 -11.95 1.39 19.97
N TYR A 236 -11.70 0.39 19.12
CA TYR A 236 -12.71 -0.06 18.16
C TYR A 236 -13.61 -1.14 18.77
N THR A 237 -14.89 -0.86 18.74
CA THR A 237 -15.96 -1.80 19.09
C THR A 237 -16.67 -2.25 17.82
N ILE A 238 -16.85 -3.57 17.67
CA ILE A 238 -17.48 -4.10 16.48
C ILE A 238 -18.98 -3.76 16.45
N PRO A 239 -19.50 -3.14 15.37
CA PRO A 239 -20.85 -2.61 15.34
C PRO A 239 -21.93 -3.69 15.16
N GLU A 240 -21.55 -4.84 14.58
CA GLU A 240 -22.42 -5.99 14.35
C GLU A 240 -21.65 -7.27 14.62
N GLN A 241 -22.36 -8.40 14.75
CA GLN A 241 -21.71 -9.69 14.94
C GLN A 241 -20.86 -10.04 13.71
N LEU A 242 -19.65 -10.57 13.94
CA LEU A 242 -18.74 -11.04 12.89
C LEU A 242 -18.35 -12.49 13.14
N GLN A 243 -18.50 -13.32 12.12
CA GLN A 243 -18.01 -14.69 12.12
C GLN A 243 -16.71 -14.75 11.31
N VAL A 244 -15.63 -15.14 11.96
CA VAL A 244 -14.36 -15.45 11.29
C VAL A 244 -14.46 -16.85 10.70
N VAL A 245 -14.28 -16.96 9.40
CA VAL A 245 -14.41 -18.22 8.65
C VAL A 245 -13.18 -18.43 7.77
N ARG A 246 -12.67 -19.65 7.71
CA ARG A 246 -11.60 -20.01 6.75
C ARG A 246 -12.09 -19.90 5.32
N ASP A 247 -11.16 -19.73 4.38
CA ASP A 247 -11.42 -19.68 2.94
C ASP A 247 -12.39 -18.57 2.50
N LYS A 248 -12.63 -17.57 3.37
CA LYS A 248 -13.42 -16.37 3.10
C LYS A 248 -12.61 -15.14 3.43
N GLU A 249 -12.95 -14.05 2.75
CA GLU A 249 -12.37 -12.75 3.07
C GLU A 249 -13.00 -12.20 4.36
N ASN A 250 -12.18 -12.07 5.41
CA ASN A 250 -12.61 -11.49 6.68
C ASN A 250 -12.01 -10.08 6.80
N ILE A 251 -12.79 -9.05 6.44
CA ILE A 251 -12.35 -7.65 6.54
C ILE A 251 -13.06 -6.95 7.70
N ILE A 252 -12.28 -6.31 8.56
CA ILE A 252 -12.75 -5.44 9.63
C ILE A 252 -12.39 -4.00 9.27
N ILE A 253 -13.40 -3.18 8.97
CA ILE A 253 -13.22 -1.76 8.67
C ILE A 253 -13.44 -0.94 9.94
N THR A 254 -12.39 -0.25 10.36
CA THR A 254 -12.39 0.64 11.54
C THR A 254 -12.81 2.06 11.16
N ASN A 255 -14.08 2.21 10.77
CA ASN A 255 -14.63 3.54 10.54
C ASN A 255 -14.49 4.39 11.81
N HIS A 256 -13.73 5.47 11.72
CA HIS A 256 -13.54 6.43 12.80
C HIS A 256 -14.32 7.72 12.50
N THR A 257 -14.61 8.48 13.55
CA THR A 257 -15.19 9.81 13.37
C THR A 257 -14.07 10.76 12.98
N VAL A 258 -14.20 11.38 11.81
CA VAL A 258 -13.26 12.43 11.38
C VAL A 258 -13.65 13.76 12.05
N ASP A 259 -12.87 14.23 13.02
CA ASP A 259 -13.17 15.47 13.76
C ASP A 259 -12.99 16.71 12.88
N ASN A 260 -11.88 16.80 12.13
CA ASN A 260 -11.62 17.87 11.18
C ASN A 260 -11.42 17.31 9.76
N ILE A 261 -12.26 17.74 8.82
CA ILE A 261 -12.24 17.26 7.43
C ILE A 261 -10.97 17.70 6.69
N ALA A 262 -10.34 18.79 7.13
CA ALA A 262 -9.10 19.29 6.55
C ALA A 262 -7.90 18.35 6.80
N ASP A 263 -7.97 17.50 7.84
CA ASP A 263 -6.92 16.55 8.19
C ASP A 263 -6.91 15.35 7.22
N LEU A 264 -8.04 15.10 6.53
CA LEU A 264 -8.10 14.06 5.50
C LEU A 264 -7.39 14.53 4.23
N PRO A 265 -6.52 13.70 3.64
CA PRO A 265 -5.78 14.07 2.44
C PRO A 265 -6.68 14.19 1.20
N ASN A 266 -6.17 14.84 0.15
CA ASN A 266 -6.73 14.76 -1.21
C ASN A 266 -5.80 14.02 -2.18
N THR A 267 -4.59 13.71 -1.75
CA THR A 267 -3.67 12.81 -2.45
C THR A 267 -3.26 11.69 -1.52
N PHE A 268 -3.26 10.45 -1.99
CA PHE A 268 -2.62 9.33 -1.30
C PHE A 268 -1.34 8.94 -2.04
N MET A 269 -0.27 8.70 -1.29
CA MET A 269 0.97 8.14 -1.83
C MET A 269 0.97 6.64 -1.57
N LEU A 270 1.30 5.84 -2.57
CA LEU A 270 1.30 4.36 -2.53
C LEU A 270 2.48 3.81 -3.31
N LYS A 271 3.06 2.68 -2.91
CA LYS A 271 4.03 1.98 -3.77
C LYS A 271 3.28 1.19 -4.84
N PRO A 272 3.88 0.95 -6.02
CA PRO A 272 3.31 0.04 -7.01
C PRO A 272 3.01 -1.34 -6.40
N GLY A 273 1.79 -1.83 -6.54
CA GLY A 273 1.31 -3.10 -5.99
C GLY A 273 0.63 -3.00 -4.63
N ASP A 274 0.70 -1.84 -3.96
CA ASP A 274 0.02 -1.62 -2.69
C ASP A 274 -1.51 -1.53 -2.87
N GLU A 275 -2.22 -1.87 -1.79
CA GLU A 275 -3.65 -1.63 -1.62
C GLU A 275 -3.89 -0.37 -0.76
N LEU A 276 -5.01 0.30 -1.00
CA LEU A 276 -5.48 1.44 -0.23
C LEU A 276 -6.97 1.35 0.03
N PHE A 277 -7.37 1.83 1.21
CA PHE A 277 -8.77 1.91 1.63
C PHE A 277 -9.12 3.37 1.94
N ILE A 278 -10.02 3.97 1.16
CA ILE A 278 -10.38 5.39 1.25
C ILE A 278 -11.79 5.54 1.83
N SER A 279 -11.93 6.27 2.93
CA SER A 279 -13.24 6.56 3.52
C SER A 279 -14.05 7.53 2.65
N VAL A 280 -15.31 7.18 2.37
CA VAL A 280 -16.20 8.10 1.64
C VAL A 280 -16.77 9.21 2.53
N GLN A 281 -16.50 9.20 3.84
CA GLN A 281 -17.03 10.19 4.78
C GLN A 281 -16.69 11.63 4.36
N LYS A 282 -15.51 11.86 3.78
CA LYS A 282 -15.11 13.20 3.30
C LYS A 282 -16.12 13.76 2.30
N ALA A 283 -16.56 12.94 1.35
CA ALA A 283 -17.54 13.33 0.35
C ALA A 283 -18.87 13.76 1.00
N TYR A 284 -19.40 12.93 1.89
CA TYR A 284 -20.64 13.23 2.62
C TYR A 284 -20.54 14.51 3.43
N LYS A 285 -19.46 14.65 4.21
CA LYS A 285 -19.28 15.82 5.07
C LYS A 285 -19.16 17.10 4.23
N MET A 286 -18.33 17.10 3.18
CA MET A 286 -18.15 18.26 2.31
C MET A 286 -19.46 18.74 1.68
N TRP A 287 -20.27 17.83 1.13
CA TRP A 287 -21.55 18.20 0.51
C TRP A 287 -22.64 18.61 1.50
N ARG A 288 -22.52 18.23 2.78
CA ARG A 288 -23.46 18.65 3.84
C ARG A 288 -23.06 19.95 4.52
N THR A 289 -21.76 20.21 4.70
CA THR A 289 -21.27 21.30 5.57
C THR A 289 -20.65 22.46 4.82
N ASN A 290 -20.16 22.28 3.59
CA ASN A 290 -19.71 23.42 2.80
C ASN A 290 -20.92 24.24 2.32
N THR A 291 -21.00 25.51 2.70
CA THR A 291 -22.17 26.38 2.47
C THR A 291 -22.65 26.39 1.01
N LEU A 292 -21.73 26.41 0.04
CA LEU A 292 -22.08 26.48 -1.39
C LEU A 292 -22.46 25.12 -1.98
N LEU A 293 -21.88 24.03 -1.47
CA LEU A 293 -22.27 22.68 -1.89
C LEU A 293 -23.60 22.27 -1.27
N ALA A 294 -23.81 22.62 0.00
CA ALA A 294 -25.04 22.35 0.72
C ALA A 294 -26.23 23.13 0.15
N SER A 295 -26.02 24.37 -0.33
CA SER A 295 -27.09 25.16 -0.95
C SER A 295 -27.63 24.54 -2.24
N ALA A 296 -26.84 23.71 -2.92
CA ALA A 296 -27.30 22.93 -4.08
C ALA A 296 -28.25 21.79 -3.71
N SER A 297 -28.49 21.54 -2.41
CA SER A 297 -29.39 20.49 -1.88
C SER A 297 -29.13 19.12 -2.55
N PRO A 298 -27.89 18.60 -2.48
CA PRO A 298 -27.52 17.39 -3.19
C PRO A 298 -28.30 16.17 -2.67
N ASP A 299 -28.73 15.29 -3.58
CA ASP A 299 -29.13 13.95 -3.18
C ASP A 299 -27.89 13.11 -2.82
N LEU A 300 -27.86 12.67 -1.56
CA LEU A 300 -26.81 11.83 -0.98
C LEU A 300 -27.36 10.46 -0.52
N THR A 301 -28.55 10.09 -0.99
CA THR A 301 -29.25 8.86 -0.59
C THR A 301 -29.08 7.70 -1.57
N GLY A 302 -28.62 7.99 -2.79
CA GLY A 302 -28.38 7.03 -3.86
C GLY A 302 -27.30 5.99 -3.56
N GLU A 303 -27.18 5.01 -4.46
CA GLU A 303 -26.18 3.95 -4.37
C GLU A 303 -24.75 4.50 -4.44
N ILE A 304 -23.83 3.83 -3.75
CA ILE A 304 -22.42 4.22 -3.70
C ILE A 304 -21.65 3.36 -4.68
N SER A 305 -20.88 4.00 -5.55
CA SER A 305 -19.93 3.34 -6.43
C SER A 305 -18.63 4.13 -6.46
N ALA A 306 -17.57 3.51 -6.96
CA ALA A 306 -16.30 4.17 -7.22
C ALA A 306 -15.95 4.05 -8.71
N GLU A 307 -15.21 5.02 -9.24
CA GLU A 307 -14.69 4.97 -10.60
C GLU A 307 -13.33 5.66 -10.72
N ILE A 308 -12.57 5.26 -11.74
CA ILE A 308 -11.36 5.97 -12.15
C ILE A 308 -11.80 7.15 -13.02
N ALA A 309 -11.67 8.37 -12.50
CA ALA A 309 -12.04 9.58 -13.22
C ALA A 309 -11.02 9.93 -14.32
N TRP A 310 -9.73 9.70 -14.05
CA TRP A 310 -8.67 9.60 -15.06
C TRP A 310 -7.44 8.90 -14.47
N GLN A 311 -6.54 8.42 -15.33
CA GLN A 311 -5.23 7.89 -14.95
C GLN A 311 -4.23 8.13 -16.08
N GLU A 312 -2.94 7.84 -15.85
CA GLU A 312 -1.90 7.98 -16.87
C GLU A 312 -2.33 7.47 -18.26
N ASP A 313 -2.19 8.29 -19.30
CA ASP A 313 -2.59 7.91 -20.66
C ASP A 313 -1.74 6.76 -21.24
N SER A 314 -0.54 6.57 -20.69
CA SER A 314 0.44 5.62 -21.23
C SER A 314 0.27 4.19 -20.73
N HIS A 315 -0.42 3.98 -19.61
CA HIS A 315 -0.63 2.68 -18.99
C HIS A 315 -1.68 2.76 -17.87
N GLU A 316 -2.26 1.62 -17.53
CA GLU A 316 -3.15 1.50 -16.37
C GLU A 316 -2.33 1.46 -15.07
N VAL A 317 -2.64 2.36 -14.15
CA VAL A 317 -2.02 2.46 -12.81
C VAL A 317 -2.79 1.60 -11.79
N ILE A 318 -4.10 1.45 -12.01
CA ILE A 318 -5.02 0.77 -11.10
C ILE A 318 -5.30 -0.63 -11.63
N GLU A 319 -5.13 -1.64 -10.78
CA GLU A 319 -5.48 -3.04 -11.07
C GLU A 319 -6.96 -3.28 -10.78
N ASN A 320 -7.42 -2.83 -9.61
CA ASN A 320 -8.79 -3.07 -9.15
C ASN A 320 -9.34 -1.91 -8.32
N ILE A 321 -10.66 -1.74 -8.37
CA ILE A 321 -11.39 -0.76 -7.56
C ILE A 321 -12.78 -1.30 -7.19
N ASP A 322 -13.07 -1.34 -5.89
CA ASP A 322 -14.32 -1.83 -5.34
C ASP A 322 -14.86 -0.94 -4.21
N ILE A 323 -16.13 -1.13 -3.85
CA ILE A 323 -16.74 -0.51 -2.67
C ILE A 323 -17.06 -1.60 -1.64
N ILE A 324 -16.62 -1.37 -0.41
CA ILE A 324 -16.98 -2.20 0.74
C ILE A 324 -17.87 -1.39 1.68
N GLY A 325 -18.97 -2.00 2.13
CA GLY A 325 -19.93 -1.36 3.02
C GLY A 325 -20.99 -0.55 2.28
N SER A 326 -21.65 0.39 2.98
CA SER A 326 -22.73 1.18 2.39
C SER A 326 -22.82 2.57 3.00
N ARG A 327 -23.42 3.50 2.23
CA ARG A 327 -23.64 4.90 2.63
C ARG A 327 -22.34 5.57 3.10
N GLU A 328 -22.40 6.38 4.15
CA GLU A 328 -21.27 7.14 4.69
C GLU A 328 -20.21 6.28 5.39
N ASN A 329 -20.52 5.01 5.66
CA ASN A 329 -19.60 4.02 6.23
C ASN A 329 -18.90 3.18 5.15
N ALA A 330 -19.19 3.44 3.87
CA ALA A 330 -18.53 2.75 2.78
C ALA A 330 -17.06 3.19 2.64
N VAL A 331 -16.26 2.30 2.09
CA VAL A 331 -14.84 2.52 1.83
C VAL A 331 -14.55 2.08 0.40
N ILE A 332 -13.77 2.88 -0.32
CA ILE A 332 -13.23 2.48 -1.62
C ILE A 332 -11.99 1.63 -1.35
N HIS A 333 -11.99 0.39 -1.83
CA HIS A 333 -10.79 -0.43 -1.91
C HIS A 333 -10.16 -0.22 -3.29
N VAL A 334 -8.87 0.11 -3.30
CA VAL A 334 -8.10 0.29 -4.53
C VAL A 334 -6.85 -0.58 -4.46
N GLN A 335 -6.57 -1.30 -5.53
CA GLN A 335 -5.32 -2.02 -5.72
C GLN A 335 -4.55 -1.41 -6.90
N THR A 336 -3.28 -1.07 -6.68
CA THR A 336 -2.41 -0.55 -7.73
C THR A 336 -1.68 -1.67 -8.47
N LYS A 337 -1.31 -1.45 -9.73
CA LYS A 337 -0.48 -2.42 -10.47
C LYS A 337 0.94 -2.44 -9.91
N SER A 338 1.55 -3.63 -9.83
CA SER A 338 2.87 -3.84 -9.22
C SER A 338 4.06 -3.24 -9.99
N ASP A 339 3.90 -2.93 -11.28
CA ASP A 339 4.99 -2.49 -12.15
C ASP A 339 4.71 -1.15 -12.86
N LYS A 340 3.64 -0.44 -12.49
CA LYS A 340 3.17 0.78 -13.17
C LYS A 340 3.08 1.98 -12.22
N PRO A 341 4.21 2.69 -11.96
CA PRO A 341 4.17 3.95 -11.23
C PRO A 341 3.50 5.03 -12.07
N GLY A 342 2.75 5.92 -11.44
CA GLY A 342 1.94 6.91 -12.15
C GLY A 342 0.95 7.63 -11.26
N ASN A 343 0.05 8.38 -11.87
CA ASN A 343 -1.04 9.04 -11.19
C ASN A 343 -2.39 8.51 -11.66
N ALA A 344 -3.34 8.46 -10.74
CA ALA A 344 -4.75 8.27 -11.02
C ALA A 344 -5.59 9.25 -10.20
N VAL A 345 -6.79 9.56 -10.66
CA VAL A 345 -7.81 10.24 -9.86
C VAL A 345 -8.98 9.28 -9.69
N ILE A 346 -9.22 8.88 -8.45
CA ILE A 346 -10.31 7.99 -8.07
C ILE A 346 -11.44 8.81 -7.49
N ALA A 347 -12.66 8.50 -7.89
CA ALA A 347 -13.86 9.22 -7.49
C ALA A 347 -14.87 8.32 -6.79
N VAL A 348 -15.56 8.86 -5.79
CA VAL A 348 -16.79 8.28 -5.25
C VAL A 348 -18.00 8.92 -5.91
N LYS A 349 -18.95 8.08 -6.31
CA LYS A 349 -20.28 8.49 -6.78
C LYS A 349 -21.33 8.15 -5.75
N ILE A 350 -22.31 9.04 -5.65
CA ILE A 350 -23.52 8.83 -4.87
C ILE A 350 -24.69 9.06 -5.81
N GLY A 351 -25.37 7.98 -6.20
CA GLY A 351 -26.19 7.95 -7.41
C GLY A 351 -25.32 8.12 -8.65
N GLU A 352 -25.72 9.01 -9.56
CA GLU A 352 -24.99 9.21 -10.84
C GLU A 352 -23.87 10.26 -10.76
N ALA A 353 -23.80 11.03 -9.68
CA ALA A 353 -22.89 12.16 -9.57
C ALA A 353 -21.64 11.82 -8.73
N ILE A 354 -20.47 12.20 -9.24
CA ILE A 354 -19.23 12.22 -8.44
C ILE A 354 -19.43 13.22 -7.29
N ARG A 355 -19.15 12.78 -6.06
CA ARG A 355 -19.24 13.64 -4.86
C ARG A 355 -17.88 14.00 -4.31
N TRP A 356 -16.86 13.20 -4.55
CA TRP A 356 -15.50 13.59 -4.24
C TRP A 356 -14.53 12.73 -5.03
N SER A 357 -13.29 13.18 -5.10
CA SER A 357 -12.21 12.45 -5.75
C SER A 357 -10.89 12.74 -5.07
N TRP A 358 -9.97 11.80 -5.22
CA TRP A 358 -8.64 11.82 -4.64
C TRP A 358 -7.62 11.48 -5.72
N GLN A 359 -6.47 12.12 -5.68
CA GLN A 359 -5.32 11.69 -6.45
C GLN A 359 -4.68 10.49 -5.76
N LEU A 360 -4.32 9.47 -6.53
CA LEU A 360 -3.37 8.43 -6.14
C LEU A 360 -2.06 8.72 -6.85
N TRP A 361 -1.02 8.98 -6.06
CA TRP A 361 0.34 9.16 -6.54
C TRP A 361 1.12 7.87 -6.25
N VAL A 362 1.20 7.00 -7.26
CA VAL A 362 1.82 5.68 -7.17
C VAL A 362 3.30 5.79 -7.48
N SER A 363 4.14 5.69 -6.45
CA SER A 363 5.58 5.88 -6.51
C SER A 363 6.28 5.23 -5.33
N ASN A 364 7.55 4.85 -5.50
CA ASN A 364 8.40 4.38 -4.39
C ASN A 364 8.90 5.51 -3.48
N TYR A 365 8.58 6.77 -3.82
CA TYR A 365 8.93 7.95 -3.05
C TYR A 365 8.11 8.06 -1.76
N ASN A 366 8.78 8.19 -0.62
CA ASN A 366 8.15 8.56 0.65
C ASN A 366 8.96 9.67 1.35
N PRO A 367 8.47 10.92 1.35
CA PRO A 367 9.20 12.04 1.93
C PRO A 367 9.18 12.07 3.47
N ALA A 368 8.30 11.33 4.14
CA ALA A 368 8.27 11.35 5.60
C ALA A 368 9.32 10.44 6.24
N SER A 369 9.70 9.37 5.54
CA SER A 369 10.81 8.48 5.92
C SER A 369 12.07 8.73 5.08
N GLU A 370 12.04 9.71 4.18
CA GLU A 370 13.08 9.99 3.18
C GLU A 370 13.49 8.75 2.34
N GLU A 371 12.52 7.87 2.09
CA GLU A 371 12.72 6.70 1.23
C GLU A 371 12.64 7.14 -0.24
N ASN A 372 13.66 6.82 -1.04
CA ASN A 372 13.75 7.14 -2.47
C ASN A 372 13.55 8.63 -2.79
N GLY A 373 13.97 9.51 -1.87
CA GLY A 373 13.92 10.96 -2.03
C GLY A 373 14.53 11.71 -0.84
N ALA A 374 14.33 13.03 -0.80
CA ALA A 374 14.80 13.89 0.28
C ALA A 374 13.74 14.93 0.67
N THR A 375 13.99 15.60 1.80
CA THR A 375 13.32 16.84 2.18
C THR A 375 14.32 17.99 2.30
N TYR A 376 13.83 19.23 2.16
CA TYR A 376 14.69 20.42 2.19
C TYR A 376 14.12 21.52 3.06
N ASP A 377 14.88 21.95 4.07
CA ASP A 377 14.49 23.04 4.96
C ASP A 377 14.88 24.40 4.37
N PHE A 378 13.90 25.27 4.19
CA PHE A 378 14.12 26.63 3.73
C PHE A 378 13.00 27.56 4.19
N ASN A 379 13.36 28.78 4.64
CA ASN A 379 12.41 29.79 5.13
C ASN A 379 11.40 29.26 6.17
N GLY A 380 11.87 28.42 7.09
CA GLY A 380 11.03 27.85 8.16
C GLY A 380 10.04 26.79 7.69
N LEU A 381 10.23 26.23 6.49
CA LEU A 381 9.41 25.18 5.90
C LEU A 381 10.28 24.00 5.49
N THR A 382 9.78 22.78 5.66
CA THR A 382 10.39 21.55 5.09
C THR A 382 9.68 21.21 3.78
N PHE A 383 10.34 21.37 2.63
CA PHE A 383 9.82 21.04 1.30
C PHE A 383 10.03 19.57 0.93
N MET A 384 9.11 19.03 0.14
CA MET A 384 9.37 17.85 -0.69
C MET A 384 10.46 18.15 -1.73
N ASP A 385 11.28 17.16 -2.08
CA ASP A 385 12.28 17.26 -3.16
C ASP A 385 11.69 17.38 -4.58
N ARG A 386 10.39 17.11 -4.77
CA ARG A 386 9.74 17.03 -6.09
C ARG A 386 8.34 17.62 -6.12
N ASN A 387 7.83 17.80 -7.34
CA ASN A 387 6.46 18.27 -7.57
C ASN A 387 5.45 17.18 -7.23
N LEU A 388 4.28 17.60 -6.74
CA LEU A 388 3.18 16.67 -6.46
C LEU A 388 2.76 15.93 -7.74
N GLY A 389 2.80 14.60 -7.68
CA GLY A 389 2.52 13.71 -8.80
C GLY A 389 3.70 13.42 -9.73
N ALA A 390 4.94 13.81 -9.38
CA ALA A 390 6.12 13.48 -10.18
C ALA A 390 6.41 11.96 -10.15
N THR A 391 6.63 11.37 -11.31
CA THR A 391 6.81 9.91 -11.48
C THR A 391 8.28 9.48 -11.55
N SER A 392 9.21 10.43 -11.64
CA SER A 392 10.66 10.15 -11.63
C SER A 392 11.39 10.90 -10.51
N ASP A 393 12.58 10.38 -10.16
CA ASP A 393 13.49 11.05 -9.24
C ASP A 393 13.98 12.37 -9.88
N PRO A 394 13.92 13.51 -9.16
CA PRO A 394 14.43 14.78 -9.64
C PRO A 394 15.86 14.73 -10.19
N LYS A 395 16.74 13.89 -9.63
CA LYS A 395 18.14 13.70 -10.08
C LYS A 395 18.27 13.09 -11.47
N THR A 396 17.25 12.38 -11.93
CA THR A 396 17.25 11.77 -13.27
C THR A 396 16.86 12.77 -14.36
N GLY A 397 16.27 13.92 -13.98
CA GLY A 397 15.72 14.90 -14.90
C GLY A 397 14.60 14.34 -15.78
N GLY A 398 14.26 15.09 -16.82
CA GLY A 398 13.27 14.69 -17.83
C GLY A 398 11.82 14.90 -17.40
N ASP A 399 10.90 14.49 -18.27
CA ASP A 399 9.49 14.89 -18.17
C ASP A 399 8.74 14.28 -16.97
N GLY A 400 9.20 13.13 -16.47
CA GLY A 400 8.62 12.50 -15.26
C GLY A 400 8.78 13.35 -14.00
N THR A 401 9.67 14.35 -14.01
CA THR A 401 9.89 15.25 -12.88
C THR A 401 8.84 16.35 -12.78
N PHE A 402 8.08 16.61 -13.85
CA PHE A 402 7.20 17.77 -13.94
C PHE A 402 6.03 17.72 -12.95
N GLY A 403 5.61 16.51 -12.58
CA GLY A 403 4.42 16.27 -11.76
C GLY A 403 3.15 16.61 -12.51
N LEU A 404 2.16 17.14 -11.79
CA LEU A 404 0.85 17.52 -12.32
C LEU A 404 0.60 19.03 -12.21
N TYR A 405 -0.37 19.52 -12.97
CA TYR A 405 -0.87 20.89 -12.85
C TYR A 405 -2.13 20.95 -12.00
N TYR A 406 -2.29 22.05 -11.26
CA TYR A 406 -3.48 22.32 -10.45
C TYR A 406 -3.99 23.71 -10.80
N GLN A 407 -5.30 23.87 -10.96
CA GLN A 407 -5.88 25.22 -10.90
C GLN A 407 -5.93 25.64 -9.44
N TRP A 408 -5.49 26.86 -9.14
CA TRP A 408 -5.37 27.31 -7.75
C TRP A 408 -6.69 27.14 -7.00
N GLY A 409 -6.66 26.56 -5.81
CA GLY A 409 -7.85 26.31 -4.99
C GLY A 409 -8.65 25.05 -5.33
N ARG A 410 -8.28 24.28 -6.36
CA ARG A 410 -8.83 22.94 -6.62
C ARG A 410 -7.95 21.86 -6.00
N LYS A 411 -8.58 20.76 -5.59
CA LYS A 411 -7.87 19.57 -5.12
C LYS A 411 -7.42 18.64 -6.26
N ASP A 412 -8.13 18.69 -7.38
CA ASP A 412 -7.97 17.72 -8.46
C ASP A 412 -6.86 18.14 -9.45
N PRO A 413 -5.94 17.22 -9.80
CA PRO A 413 -4.86 17.49 -10.72
C PRO A 413 -5.26 17.34 -12.19
N PHE A 414 -4.43 17.93 -13.06
CA PHE A 414 -4.45 17.78 -14.51
C PHE A 414 -3.11 17.28 -15.03
N PRO A 415 -3.11 16.43 -16.08
CA PRO A 415 -1.87 15.98 -16.70
C PRO A 415 -1.12 17.16 -17.32
N THR A 416 0.22 17.08 -17.27
CA THR A 416 1.14 18.05 -17.89
C THR A 416 1.29 17.87 -19.39
N ARG A 417 0.61 16.87 -19.95
CA ARG A 417 0.57 16.50 -21.36
C ARG A 417 -0.86 16.27 -21.78
N GLY A 418 -1.07 16.19 -23.09
CA GLY A 418 -2.38 15.90 -23.65
C GLY A 418 -3.39 17.05 -23.51
N LYS A 419 -4.54 16.83 -24.14
CA LYS A 419 -5.69 17.72 -24.04
C LYS A 419 -6.56 17.29 -22.87
N VAL A 420 -7.22 18.26 -22.26
CA VAL A 420 -8.24 18.05 -21.23
C VAL A 420 -9.53 18.61 -21.76
N GLU A 421 -10.65 18.02 -21.35
CA GLU A 421 -11.95 18.62 -21.62
C GLU A 421 -12.06 19.97 -20.90
N THR A 422 -12.80 20.89 -21.49
CA THR A 422 -12.90 22.26 -20.98
C THR A 422 -14.35 22.73 -20.94
N ILE A 423 -14.66 23.48 -19.89
CA ILE A 423 -15.86 24.32 -19.80
C ILE A 423 -15.44 25.75 -19.49
N SER A 424 -16.32 26.71 -19.71
CA SER A 424 -16.05 28.11 -19.34
C SER A 424 -16.61 28.43 -17.95
N VAL A 425 -15.90 29.24 -17.19
CA VAL A 425 -16.38 29.81 -15.93
C VAL A 425 -17.73 30.52 -16.12
N VAL A 426 -18.69 30.25 -15.23
CA VAL A 426 -20.00 30.93 -15.19
C VAL A 426 -20.05 31.95 -14.04
N ALA A 427 -21.13 32.74 -13.94
CA ALA A 427 -21.24 33.78 -12.92
C ALA A 427 -21.51 33.20 -11.53
N GLU A 428 -22.15 32.05 -11.49
CA GLU A 428 -22.64 31.30 -10.34
C GLU A 428 -21.48 30.49 -9.72
N ILE A 429 -20.92 31.00 -8.62
CA ILE A 429 -19.75 30.42 -7.97
C ILE A 429 -20.01 29.01 -7.41
N GLU A 430 -21.25 28.74 -6.99
CA GLU A 430 -21.72 27.44 -6.56
C GLU A 430 -21.68 26.42 -7.70
N THR A 431 -22.02 26.85 -8.92
CA THR A 431 -21.98 26.00 -10.11
C THR A 431 -20.53 25.68 -10.50
N ASN A 432 -19.66 26.69 -10.51
CA ASN A 432 -18.23 26.48 -10.78
C ASN A 432 -17.59 25.52 -9.76
N LEU A 433 -17.90 25.70 -8.48
CA LEU A 433 -17.41 24.81 -7.42
C LEU A 433 -17.93 23.39 -7.57
N ALA A 434 -19.25 23.22 -7.74
CA ALA A 434 -19.86 21.92 -7.92
C ALA A 434 -19.29 21.21 -9.14
N ASN A 435 -19.15 21.89 -10.28
CA ASN A 435 -18.54 21.33 -11.49
C ASN A 435 -17.08 20.92 -11.26
N SER A 436 -16.31 21.69 -10.50
CA SER A 436 -14.91 21.35 -10.21
C SER A 436 -14.74 20.05 -9.43
N ILE A 437 -15.76 19.66 -8.66
CA ILE A 437 -15.79 18.44 -7.83
C ILE A 437 -16.45 17.27 -8.57
N MET A 438 -17.59 17.54 -9.23
CA MET A 438 -18.36 16.51 -9.95
C MET A 438 -17.66 16.08 -11.26
N HIS A 439 -16.72 16.89 -11.76
CA HIS A 439 -15.96 16.63 -12.97
C HIS A 439 -14.46 16.91 -12.76
N PRO A 440 -13.76 16.07 -12.00
CA PRO A 440 -12.38 16.35 -11.60
C PRO A 440 -11.40 16.46 -12.78
N GLY A 441 -11.67 15.78 -13.91
CA GLY A 441 -10.88 15.88 -15.15
C GLY A 441 -11.23 17.06 -16.07
N ILE A 442 -12.30 17.82 -15.79
CA ILE A 442 -12.69 18.97 -16.60
C ILE A 442 -11.96 20.23 -16.12
N TYR A 443 -11.32 20.92 -17.07
CA TYR A 443 -10.61 22.17 -16.83
C TYR A 443 -11.52 23.38 -17.04
N ILE A 444 -11.66 24.24 -16.02
CA ILE A 444 -12.57 25.38 -16.08
C ILE A 444 -11.79 26.60 -16.58
N THR A 445 -12.07 26.99 -17.81
CA THR A 445 -11.36 28.06 -18.53
C THR A 445 -11.91 29.44 -18.24
N SER A 446 -11.05 30.45 -18.36
CA SER A 446 -11.40 31.88 -18.33
C SER A 446 -10.70 32.59 -19.48
N SER A 447 -11.48 33.12 -20.43
CA SER A 447 -10.99 33.80 -21.63
C SER A 447 -10.95 35.33 -21.52
N SER A 448 -11.38 35.88 -20.38
CA SER A 448 -11.31 37.31 -20.06
C SER A 448 -10.75 37.49 -18.64
N GLY A 449 -10.24 38.69 -18.33
CA GLY A 449 -9.86 39.03 -16.96
C GLY A 449 -11.04 38.75 -16.01
N PRO A 450 -10.79 38.20 -14.80
CA PRO A 450 -9.51 38.12 -14.07
C PRO A 450 -8.73 36.80 -14.21
N ASN A 451 -9.02 35.96 -15.22
CA ASN A 451 -8.38 34.65 -15.39
C ASN A 451 -8.60 33.73 -14.18
N ASP A 452 -9.84 33.60 -13.73
CA ASP A 452 -10.22 32.87 -12.52
C ASP A 452 -11.30 31.84 -12.87
N TRP A 453 -11.09 30.58 -12.49
CA TRP A 453 -12.03 29.50 -12.77
C TRP A 453 -13.24 29.53 -11.84
N TYR A 454 -13.10 30.18 -10.70
CA TYR A 454 -14.09 30.16 -9.63
C TYR A 454 -15.14 31.27 -9.79
N THR A 455 -14.72 32.45 -10.27
CA THR A 455 -15.59 33.62 -10.44
C THR A 455 -15.17 34.49 -11.63
N LYS A 456 -16.12 35.22 -12.22
CA LYS A 456 -15.86 36.24 -13.24
C LYS A 456 -15.40 37.60 -12.67
N THR A 457 -15.51 37.81 -11.37
CA THR A 457 -15.19 39.13 -10.74
C THR A 457 -13.82 39.15 -10.04
N GLY A 458 -13.25 37.97 -9.76
CA GLY A 458 -11.98 37.83 -9.05
C GLY A 458 -12.10 38.01 -7.54
N ASN A 459 -10.99 37.80 -6.81
CA ASN A 459 -10.86 38.00 -5.36
C ASN A 459 -11.89 37.27 -4.47
N LEU A 460 -12.46 36.15 -4.93
CA LEU A 460 -13.33 35.27 -4.14
C LEU A 460 -12.69 33.89 -3.92
N GLY A 461 -13.12 33.21 -2.85
CA GLY A 461 -12.62 31.89 -2.49
C GLY A 461 -11.13 31.92 -2.18
N LEU A 462 -10.67 32.89 -1.40
CA LEU A 462 -9.25 33.05 -1.04
C LEU A 462 -8.81 32.03 0.02
N ASP A 463 -9.78 31.37 0.65
CA ASP A 463 -9.65 30.38 1.71
C ASP A 463 -9.62 28.93 1.20
N ARG A 464 -9.39 28.72 -0.11
CA ARG A 464 -9.51 27.39 -0.72
C ARG A 464 -8.40 26.45 -0.27
N TRP A 465 -7.13 26.81 -0.44
CA TRP A 465 -6.04 25.93 0.00
C TRP A 465 -5.60 26.18 1.44
N ASN A 466 -5.69 27.41 1.93
CA ASN A 466 -5.42 27.75 3.33
C ASN A 466 -6.41 28.77 3.90
N ASN A 467 -6.59 28.77 5.21
CA ASN A 467 -7.32 29.82 5.94
C ASN A 467 -6.43 31.03 6.27
N ASP A 468 -6.98 32.05 6.92
CA ASP A 468 -6.27 33.27 7.31
C ASP A 468 -5.10 33.03 8.28
N GLN A 469 -5.08 31.88 8.96
CA GLN A 469 -4.00 31.43 9.84
C GLN A 469 -2.92 30.61 9.12
N ASN A 470 -2.95 30.53 7.78
CA ASN A 470 -2.06 29.71 6.96
C ASN A 470 -2.17 28.19 7.23
N THR A 471 -3.27 27.73 7.83
CA THR A 471 -3.59 26.30 7.99
C THR A 471 -4.29 25.79 6.74
N LYS A 472 -3.99 24.57 6.31
CA LYS A 472 -4.62 23.97 5.12
C LYS A 472 -6.13 23.82 5.30
N THR A 473 -6.86 23.75 4.20
CA THR A 473 -8.30 23.40 4.23
C THR A 473 -8.58 22.09 3.50
N ALA A 474 -9.85 21.66 3.52
CA ALA A 474 -10.31 20.46 2.83
C ALA A 474 -10.08 20.44 1.31
N PHE A 475 -9.76 21.57 0.65
CA PHE A 475 -9.42 21.60 -0.79
C PHE A 475 -7.92 21.60 -1.08
N ASP A 476 -7.04 21.66 -0.06
CA ASP A 476 -5.60 21.52 -0.27
C ASP A 476 -5.30 20.16 -0.93
N PRO A 477 -4.58 20.11 -2.07
CA PRO A 477 -4.38 18.88 -2.85
C PRO A 477 -3.41 17.90 -2.19
N SER A 478 -2.75 18.25 -1.10
CA SER A 478 -1.54 17.56 -0.66
C SER A 478 -1.82 16.23 0.05
N PRO A 479 -0.81 15.34 0.12
CA PRO A 479 -0.87 14.12 0.93
C PRO A 479 -1.01 14.39 2.43
N ARG A 480 -1.28 13.33 3.20
CA ARG A 480 -1.36 13.44 4.67
C ARG A 480 -0.02 13.94 5.22
N GLY A 481 -0.04 14.84 6.21
CA GLY A 481 1.18 15.41 6.79
C GLY A 481 1.90 16.42 5.89
N TRP A 482 1.31 16.79 4.76
CA TRP A 482 1.83 17.77 3.81
C TRP A 482 0.76 18.77 3.41
N ARG A 483 1.18 19.95 2.96
CA ARG A 483 0.30 21.03 2.51
C ARG A 483 0.95 21.87 1.41
N VAL A 484 0.16 22.64 0.68
CA VAL A 484 0.69 23.68 -0.20
C VAL A 484 1.33 24.78 0.68
N PRO A 485 2.54 25.28 0.37
CA PRO A 485 3.18 26.29 1.20
C PRO A 485 2.41 27.61 1.11
N ALA A 486 1.95 28.15 2.23
CA ALA A 486 1.22 29.42 2.26
C ALA A 486 2.14 30.65 2.25
N ALA A 487 3.16 30.65 3.12
CA ALA A 487 4.15 31.70 3.25
C ALA A 487 5.40 31.15 3.96
N GLY A 488 6.55 31.80 3.77
CA GLY A 488 7.77 31.57 4.54
C GLY A 488 7.88 32.50 5.75
N ILE A 489 9.10 32.68 6.24
CA ILE A 489 9.45 33.64 7.32
C ILE A 489 8.90 35.04 7.00
N ASP A 490 8.42 35.73 8.05
CA ASP A 490 7.85 37.07 7.98
C ASP A 490 6.70 37.23 6.98
N ASN A 491 5.96 36.14 6.74
CA ASN A 491 4.82 36.09 5.83
C ASN A 491 5.19 36.35 4.34
N ALA A 492 6.47 36.24 3.99
CA ALA A 492 6.98 36.40 2.63
C ALA A 492 6.67 35.18 1.75
N SER A 493 7.03 35.25 0.47
CA SER A 493 7.01 34.08 -0.41
C SER A 493 7.80 32.92 0.23
N PRO A 494 7.32 31.67 0.16
CA PRO A 494 8.09 30.49 0.60
C PRO A 494 9.49 30.42 -0.01
N TRP A 495 9.64 30.99 -1.21
CA TRP A 495 10.85 31.02 -2.02
C TRP A 495 11.66 32.31 -1.89
N ASN A 496 11.31 33.19 -0.95
CA ASN A 496 12.00 34.46 -0.77
C ASN A 496 13.51 34.26 -0.49
N GLY A 497 14.36 34.97 -1.23
CA GLY A 497 15.82 34.89 -1.06
C GLY A 497 16.52 33.81 -1.89
N ILE A 498 15.81 33.06 -2.74
CA ILE A 498 16.45 32.16 -3.72
C ILE A 498 17.04 33.00 -4.86
N SER A 499 18.26 32.64 -5.26
CA SER A 499 18.96 33.17 -6.43
C SER A 499 19.28 32.04 -7.39
N LEU A 500 19.34 32.34 -8.69
CA LEU A 500 19.77 31.36 -9.69
C LEU A 500 21.20 30.89 -9.40
N PRO A 501 21.50 29.59 -9.57
CA PRO A 501 22.88 29.11 -9.53
C PRO A 501 23.75 29.83 -10.57
N GLU A 502 25.01 30.12 -10.22
CA GLU A 502 25.95 30.80 -11.13
C GLU A 502 26.37 29.92 -12.32
N ASP A 503 26.36 28.60 -12.16
CA ASP A 503 26.69 27.64 -13.20
C ASP A 503 25.47 27.31 -14.06
N GLU A 504 25.43 27.86 -15.27
CA GLU A 504 24.38 27.61 -16.27
C GLU A 504 24.25 26.13 -16.66
N ASN A 505 25.29 25.31 -16.45
CA ASN A 505 25.20 23.86 -16.66
C ASN A 505 24.26 23.16 -15.67
N LYS A 506 23.85 23.85 -14.60
CA LYS A 506 22.78 23.39 -13.68
C LYS A 506 21.37 23.58 -14.25
N TRP A 507 21.24 24.13 -15.46
CA TRP A 507 19.99 24.13 -16.22
C TRP A 507 19.82 22.83 -17.01
N GLY A 508 18.90 21.99 -16.56
CA GLY A 508 18.53 20.73 -17.21
C GLY A 508 17.03 20.64 -17.43
N ASN A 509 16.45 21.57 -18.20
CA ASN A 509 15.00 21.81 -18.27
C ASN A 509 14.41 22.12 -16.88
N GLY A 510 15.11 22.95 -16.10
CA GLY A 510 14.85 23.25 -14.71
C GLY A 510 16.15 23.56 -13.97
N TRP A 511 16.06 24.03 -12.73
CA TRP A 511 17.22 24.44 -11.92
C TRP A 511 17.47 23.49 -10.76
N TYR A 512 18.73 23.07 -10.60
CA TYR A 512 19.23 22.40 -9.39
C TYR A 512 19.77 23.41 -8.38
N PHE A 513 19.13 23.52 -7.22
CA PHE A 513 19.60 24.34 -6.10
C PHE A 513 20.24 23.44 -5.05
N GLU A 514 21.55 23.23 -5.15
CA GLU A 514 22.29 22.24 -4.33
C GLU A 514 23.03 22.84 -3.13
N GLU A 515 23.32 24.14 -3.15
CA GLU A 515 24.28 24.73 -2.21
C GLU A 515 23.66 25.84 -1.35
N ILE A 516 23.12 26.91 -1.95
CA ILE A 516 22.64 28.08 -1.19
C ILE A 516 21.37 28.67 -1.83
N PRO A 517 20.17 28.37 -1.30
CA PRO A 517 19.86 27.29 -0.36
C PRO A 517 19.77 25.93 -1.08
N PRO A 518 20.07 24.80 -0.40
CA PRO A 518 19.85 23.46 -0.96
C PRO A 518 18.34 23.16 -0.91
N ILE A 519 17.61 23.42 -1.99
CA ILE A 519 16.16 23.19 -2.07
C ILE A 519 15.77 22.19 -3.17
N GLY A 520 16.77 21.51 -3.73
CA GLY A 520 16.58 20.47 -4.73
C GLY A 520 16.30 21.01 -6.13
N TYR A 521 15.75 20.15 -6.97
CA TYR A 521 15.51 20.44 -8.38
C TYR A 521 14.10 20.94 -8.66
N TYR A 522 14.01 22.11 -9.30
CA TYR A 522 12.75 22.71 -9.73
C TYR A 522 12.63 22.62 -11.25
N PRO A 523 11.80 21.70 -11.78
CA PRO A 523 11.65 21.53 -13.22
C PRO A 523 10.99 22.74 -13.89
N ALA A 524 11.37 22.96 -15.16
CA ALA A 524 10.69 23.83 -16.09
C ALA A 524 9.42 23.14 -16.63
N ALA A 525 8.51 22.78 -15.73
CA ALA A 525 7.32 21.98 -16.03
C ALA A 525 6.33 22.68 -16.99
N GLY A 526 6.50 23.98 -17.26
CA GLY A 526 5.55 24.77 -18.04
C GLY A 526 4.29 25.11 -17.26
N GLN A 527 3.25 25.50 -17.98
CA GLN A 527 1.92 25.76 -17.44
C GLN A 527 0.84 25.22 -18.37
N ARG A 528 -0.34 24.95 -17.80
CA ARG A 528 -1.60 25.00 -18.54
C ARG A 528 -2.18 26.41 -18.41
N THR A 529 -2.34 27.11 -19.52
CA THR A 529 -2.89 28.48 -19.55
C THR A 529 -4.35 28.50 -19.10
N ALA A 530 -4.88 29.68 -18.75
CA ALA A 530 -6.28 29.87 -18.35
C ALA A 530 -7.32 29.45 -19.42
N THR A 531 -6.89 29.21 -20.67
CA THR A 531 -7.72 28.70 -21.76
C THR A 531 -7.51 27.21 -22.04
N GLY A 532 -6.71 26.51 -21.24
CA GLY A 532 -6.49 25.06 -21.32
C GLY A 532 -5.30 24.62 -22.18
N SER A 533 -4.60 25.53 -22.86
CA SER A 533 -3.41 25.20 -23.69
C SER A 533 -2.16 25.03 -22.83
N ILE A 534 -1.29 24.07 -23.16
CA ILE A 534 0.01 23.90 -22.49
C ILE A 534 1.07 24.78 -23.15
N THR A 535 1.85 25.52 -22.35
CA THR A 535 2.94 26.37 -22.82
C THR A 535 4.16 26.26 -21.90
N TYR A 536 5.33 26.65 -22.43
CA TYR A 536 6.60 26.73 -21.70
C TYR A 536 7.20 25.44 -21.12
N ALA A 537 6.64 24.26 -21.42
CA ALA A 537 7.24 22.99 -21.02
C ALA A 537 8.70 22.89 -21.50
N GLY A 538 9.63 22.58 -20.58
CA GLY A 538 11.07 22.56 -20.80
C GLY A 538 11.76 23.92 -20.76
N SER A 539 11.03 25.03 -20.63
CA SER A 539 11.59 26.40 -20.72
C SER A 539 11.31 27.30 -19.51
N ALA A 540 10.20 27.11 -18.80
CA ALA A 540 9.92 27.80 -17.54
C ALA A 540 9.11 26.91 -16.59
N GLY A 541 9.30 27.08 -15.28
CA GLY A 541 8.53 26.43 -14.23
C GLY A 541 7.61 27.43 -13.54
N PHE A 542 6.38 27.01 -13.21
CA PHE A 542 5.38 27.83 -12.55
C PHE A 542 4.85 27.08 -11.32
N TYR A 543 4.79 27.78 -10.18
CA TYR A 543 4.51 27.17 -8.88
C TYR A 543 3.53 28.03 -8.09
N TYR A 544 2.46 27.42 -7.60
CA TYR A 544 1.55 28.09 -6.69
C TYR A 544 2.02 28.03 -5.24
N THR A 545 1.77 29.10 -4.49
CA THR A 545 1.61 29.01 -3.03
C THR A 545 0.14 28.78 -2.69
N ALA A 546 -0.14 28.47 -1.42
CA ALA A 546 -1.50 28.37 -0.94
C ALA A 546 -2.23 29.72 -1.00
N LYS A 547 -1.51 30.85 -1.07
CA LYS A 547 -2.09 32.19 -1.23
C LYS A 547 -2.25 32.57 -2.70
N SER A 548 -3.47 32.95 -3.08
CA SER A 548 -3.83 33.20 -4.49
C SER A 548 -3.03 34.30 -5.21
N ASN A 549 -2.36 35.19 -4.47
CA ASN A 549 -1.61 36.32 -5.01
C ASN A 549 -0.08 36.10 -5.01
N THR A 550 0.41 34.96 -4.54
CA THR A 550 1.83 34.66 -4.51
C THR A 550 2.11 33.42 -5.35
N THR A 551 2.98 33.57 -6.34
CA THR A 551 3.42 32.46 -7.20
C THR A 551 4.90 32.62 -7.52
N MET A 552 5.56 31.52 -7.83
CA MET A 552 6.90 31.57 -8.40
C MET A 552 6.86 31.19 -9.87
N ARG A 553 7.51 32.02 -10.69
CA ARG A 553 7.96 31.65 -12.03
C ARG A 553 9.49 31.59 -12.03
N LEU A 554 10.05 30.52 -12.58
CA LEU A 554 11.47 30.45 -12.90
C LEU A 554 11.68 30.09 -14.37
N ASP A 555 12.72 30.64 -14.97
CA ASP A 555 13.22 30.25 -16.28
C ASP A 555 14.75 30.26 -16.29
N PHE A 556 15.35 30.04 -17.46
CA PHE A 556 16.80 30.02 -17.61
C PHE A 556 17.49 31.31 -17.14
N ALA A 557 16.82 32.45 -17.15
CA ALA A 557 17.46 33.75 -16.90
C ALA A 557 16.96 34.45 -15.63
N SER A 558 15.82 34.04 -15.07
CA SER A 558 15.18 34.76 -13.98
C SER A 558 14.35 33.90 -13.03
N ILE A 559 14.19 34.40 -11.80
CA ILE A 559 13.19 33.98 -10.83
C ILE A 559 12.29 35.18 -10.53
N ASN A 560 10.97 34.99 -10.58
CA ASN A 560 9.97 35.99 -10.21
C ASN A 560 9.02 35.41 -9.16
N LEU A 561 9.01 35.99 -7.97
CA LEU A 561 8.27 35.51 -6.80
C LEU A 561 6.87 36.14 -6.61
N ASN A 562 6.43 36.95 -7.58
CA ASN A 562 5.09 37.57 -7.59
C ASN A 562 4.53 37.56 -9.01
N PHE A 563 4.64 36.43 -9.70
CA PHE A 563 4.13 36.32 -11.05
C PHE A 563 2.59 36.41 -11.03
N GLY A 564 2.03 37.35 -11.82
CA GLY A 564 0.59 37.54 -11.94
C GLY A 564 -0.07 36.44 -12.76
N GLY A 565 -0.19 35.25 -12.20
CA GLY A 565 -0.93 34.13 -12.76
C GLY A 565 -2.37 34.11 -12.24
N GLY A 566 -3.34 34.03 -13.15
CA GLY A 566 -4.74 33.86 -12.76
C GLY A 566 -4.99 32.50 -12.13
N LYS A 567 -5.99 32.41 -11.24
CA LYS A 567 -6.36 31.14 -10.58
C LYS A 567 -6.79 30.06 -11.58
N ALA A 568 -7.26 30.44 -12.77
CA ALA A 568 -7.65 29.53 -13.83
C ALA A 568 -6.47 28.83 -14.51
N ALA A 569 -5.24 29.35 -14.39
CA ALA A 569 -4.07 28.66 -14.93
C ALA A 569 -3.76 27.40 -14.11
N GLY A 570 -3.08 26.44 -14.73
CA GLY A 570 -2.62 25.21 -14.12
C GLY A 570 -1.11 25.28 -13.92
N TYR A 571 -0.67 25.36 -12.66
CA TYR A 571 0.74 25.37 -12.27
C TYR A 571 1.07 24.18 -11.39
N SER A 572 2.36 23.89 -11.23
CA SER A 572 2.84 22.85 -10.35
C SER A 572 2.65 23.24 -8.88
N VAL A 573 2.55 22.22 -8.02
CA VAL A 573 2.56 22.36 -6.57
C VAL A 573 3.76 21.61 -6.03
N ARG A 574 4.49 22.25 -5.11
CA ARG A 574 5.54 21.61 -4.31
C ARG A 574 5.19 21.74 -2.84
N CYS A 575 4.86 20.60 -2.22
CA CYS A 575 4.33 20.58 -0.88
C CYS A 575 5.40 20.83 0.18
N VAL A 576 4.97 21.32 1.33
CA VAL A 576 5.76 21.44 2.55
C VAL A 576 5.12 20.64 3.68
N LYS A 577 5.92 20.24 4.66
CA LYS A 577 5.46 19.49 5.82
C LYS A 577 4.41 20.28 6.60
N GLU A 578 3.38 19.57 7.06
CA GLU A 578 2.37 20.07 7.98
C GLU A 578 2.82 19.77 9.41
N TYR A 579 2.77 20.77 10.30
CA TYR A 579 3.23 20.69 11.69
C TYR A 579 2.07 20.84 12.67
#